data_AF-A0A537DBE1-F1
#
_entry.id   AF-A0A537DBE1-F1
#
_cell.length_a   1.000
_cell.length_b   1.000
_cell.length_c   1.000
_cell.angle_alpha   90.00
_cell.angle_beta   90.00
_cell.angle_gamma   90.00
#
_symmetry.space_group_name_H-M   'P 1'
#
loop_
_entity.id
_entity.type
_entity.pdbx_description
1 polymer ?
#
loop_
_entity_poly.entity_id
_entity_poly.type
_entity_poly.pdbx_seq_one_letter_code
_entity_poly.pdbx_strand_id
1 'polypeptide(L)'
;MSDKKRESMSSVDVAWLRMDRPSNLMVICGVLAMDERIPMERLRSTVASRFLRYPRFRQRPVNAAGSYHWQRDEDFNLAHHVVRIELARGAGDAELEALVSELVGTALDPLHPLWQFHLVGNYKGGSAVILRIHHCYADGIALIQVLLSMTDADRKARRAGPVPAPPTNRGEAEDDPLAQLLAPLAGMLKVASTAGSTLIEKGTELWRDPSKAIVLVEQGGALAGEIAKLVLMSEDSATRFKGQPGVAKRVAWADPICSRRSPAHCARTWCFEARTWAT
;
A
#
# COMPACT_ATOMS: atom_id res chain seq x y z
N MET A 1 29.43 -8.55 -12.94
CA MET A 1 28.58 -7.71 -12.06
C MET A 1 27.29 -8.48 -11.87
N SER A 2 27.02 -8.95 -10.65
CA SER A 2 25.92 -9.87 -10.35
C SER A 2 24.60 -9.27 -10.81
N ASP A 3 23.87 -9.99 -11.67
CA ASP A 3 22.52 -9.66 -12.06
C ASP A 3 21.63 -9.77 -10.80
N LYS A 4 21.39 -8.62 -10.14
CA LYS A 4 20.61 -8.56 -8.91
C LYS A 4 19.19 -8.92 -9.29
N LYS A 5 18.76 -10.16 -9.01
CA LYS A 5 17.43 -10.69 -9.31
C LYS A 5 16.34 -9.67 -8.95
N ARG A 6 15.86 -8.94 -9.96
CA ARG A 6 14.78 -7.95 -9.88
C ARG A 6 13.49 -8.68 -10.18
N GLU A 7 12.50 -8.52 -9.31
CA GLU A 7 11.17 -9.09 -9.51
C GLU A 7 10.24 -7.98 -10.00
N SER A 8 9.46 -8.24 -11.06
CA SER A 8 8.49 -7.25 -11.57
C SER A 8 7.42 -6.93 -10.51
N MET A 9 7.03 -5.66 -10.41
CA MET A 9 5.97 -5.20 -9.52
C MET A 9 4.59 -5.35 -10.17
N SER A 10 3.54 -5.52 -9.35
CA SER A 10 2.16 -5.51 -9.86
C SER A 10 1.77 -4.10 -10.30
N SER A 11 0.82 -3.98 -11.24
CA SER A 11 0.36 -2.67 -11.74
C SER A 11 -0.23 -1.79 -10.64
N VAL A 12 -0.90 -2.39 -9.65
CA VAL A 12 -1.48 -1.69 -8.50
C VAL A 12 -0.38 -1.12 -7.61
N ASP A 13 0.66 -1.90 -7.30
CA ASP A 13 1.79 -1.42 -6.48
C ASP A 13 2.56 -0.28 -7.16
N VAL A 14 2.69 -0.36 -8.49
CA VAL A 14 3.28 0.71 -9.30
C VAL A 14 2.42 1.96 -9.32
N ALA A 15 1.09 1.83 -9.34
CA ALA A 15 0.19 2.98 -9.30
C ALA A 15 0.39 3.79 -8.00
N TRP A 16 0.54 3.12 -6.86
CA TRP A 16 0.83 3.78 -5.58
C TRP A 16 2.15 4.58 -5.62
N LEU A 17 3.22 3.99 -6.17
CA LEU A 17 4.52 4.67 -6.32
C LEU A 17 4.47 5.87 -7.26
N ARG A 18 3.59 5.86 -8.27
CA ARG A 18 3.39 6.99 -9.20
C ARG A 18 2.55 8.12 -8.60
N MET A 19 1.71 7.81 -7.62
CA MET A 19 0.92 8.79 -6.88
C MET A 19 1.69 9.42 -5.71
N ASP A 20 2.77 8.78 -5.27
CA ASP A 20 3.65 9.27 -4.21
C ASP A 20 4.39 10.53 -4.62
N ARG A 21 4.16 11.62 -3.88
CA ARG A 21 4.73 12.95 -4.12
C ARG A 21 5.04 13.64 -2.80
N PRO A 22 5.92 14.65 -2.74
CA PRO A 22 6.22 15.36 -1.49
C PRO A 22 4.99 15.94 -0.77
N SER A 23 3.97 16.39 -1.51
CA SER A 23 2.69 16.87 -0.96
C SER A 23 1.65 15.77 -0.76
N ASN A 24 1.92 14.55 -1.20
CA ASN A 24 1.01 13.40 -1.12
C ASN A 24 1.80 12.10 -0.90
N LEU A 25 2.34 11.94 0.31
CA LEU A 25 3.04 10.71 0.68
C LEU A 25 2.05 9.55 0.83
N MET A 26 2.23 8.49 0.04
CA MET A 26 1.43 7.26 0.05
C MET A 26 1.89 6.30 1.16
N VAL A 27 1.95 6.83 2.38
CA VAL A 27 2.35 6.10 3.58
C VAL A 27 1.13 5.86 4.46
N ILE A 28 0.88 4.59 4.77
CA ILE A 28 -0.12 4.16 5.74
C ILE A 28 0.52 4.19 7.12
N CYS A 29 -0.19 4.72 8.11
CA CYS A 29 0.21 4.71 9.51
C CYS A 29 -0.79 3.95 10.39
N GLY A 30 -0.30 2.98 11.15
CA GLY A 30 -1.05 2.25 12.16
C GLY A 30 -0.48 2.51 13.55
N VAL A 31 -1.35 2.70 14.54
CA VAL A 31 -0.95 2.97 15.93
C VAL A 31 -1.53 1.89 16.85
N LEU A 32 -0.66 1.24 17.62
CA LEU A 32 -1.04 0.27 18.64
C LEU A 32 -0.66 0.82 20.02
N ALA A 33 -1.64 1.11 20.85
CA ALA A 33 -1.45 1.50 22.24
C ALA A 33 -1.31 0.26 23.13
N MET A 34 -0.36 0.30 24.07
CA MET A 34 -0.04 -0.79 24.98
C MET A 34 -0.07 -0.27 26.42
N ASP A 35 -0.79 -0.97 27.28
CA ASP A 35 -0.92 -0.58 28.70
C ASP A 35 0.43 -0.74 29.45
N GLU A 36 1.26 -1.69 29.01
CA GLU A 36 2.57 -1.95 29.60
C GLU A 36 3.72 -1.42 28.74
N ARG A 37 4.86 -1.16 29.39
CA ARG A 37 6.08 -0.76 28.69
C ARG A 37 6.67 -1.93 27.91
N ILE A 38 6.87 -1.75 26.61
CA ILE A 38 7.49 -2.77 25.75
C ILE A 38 9.01 -2.56 25.70
N PRO A 39 9.84 -3.60 26.00
CA PRO A 39 11.27 -3.55 25.72
C PRO A 39 11.57 -3.52 24.22
N MET A 40 12.59 -2.78 23.80
CA MET A 40 12.96 -2.63 22.39
C MET A 40 13.29 -3.99 21.74
N GLU A 41 13.98 -4.84 22.48
CA GLU A 41 14.41 -6.17 22.07
C GLU A 41 13.20 -7.07 21.79
N ARG A 42 12.12 -6.92 22.56
CA ARG A 42 10.86 -7.65 22.35
C ARG A 42 10.23 -7.23 21.03
N LEU A 43 10.14 -5.93 20.74
CA LEU A 43 9.60 -5.45 19.47
C LEU A 43 10.46 -5.94 18.29
N ARG A 44 11.78 -5.82 18.37
CA ARG A 44 12.72 -6.31 17.34
C ARG A 44 12.55 -7.81 17.08
N SER A 45 12.44 -8.62 18.13
CA SER A 45 12.20 -10.06 18.02
C SER A 45 10.85 -10.37 17.36
N THR A 46 9.78 -9.64 17.70
CA THR A 46 8.46 -9.81 17.07
C THR A 46 8.50 -9.44 15.59
N VAL A 47 9.09 -8.29 15.23
CA VAL A 47 9.26 -7.87 13.83
C VAL A 47 10.09 -8.90 13.05
N ALA A 48 11.21 -9.36 13.61
CA ALA A 48 12.07 -10.35 12.95
C ALA A 48 11.38 -11.69 12.72
N SER A 49 10.58 -12.17 13.67
CA SER A 49 9.97 -13.51 13.61
C SER A 49 8.62 -13.56 12.89
N ARG A 50 7.82 -12.48 12.96
CA ARG A 50 6.45 -12.43 12.41
C ARG A 50 6.38 -11.60 11.13
N PHE A 51 6.92 -10.38 11.15
CA PHE A 51 6.84 -9.46 10.01
C PHE A 51 7.83 -9.85 8.91
N LEU A 52 9.11 -10.02 9.24
CA LEU A 52 10.16 -10.37 8.27
C LEU A 52 10.13 -11.83 7.79
N ARG A 53 9.13 -12.62 8.22
CA ARG A 53 8.86 -13.93 7.62
C ARG A 53 8.47 -13.81 6.16
N TYR A 54 7.83 -12.70 5.77
CA TYR A 54 7.52 -12.42 4.38
C TYR A 54 8.74 -11.76 3.69
N PRO A 55 9.35 -12.40 2.68
CA PRO A 55 10.57 -11.89 2.05
C PRO A 55 10.40 -10.50 1.43
N ARG A 56 9.17 -10.13 1.06
CA ARG A 56 8.83 -8.83 0.49
C ARG A 56 9.28 -7.66 1.36
N PHE A 57 9.21 -7.78 2.69
CA PHE A 57 9.62 -6.70 3.59
C PHE A 57 11.15 -6.51 3.70
N ARG A 58 11.95 -7.35 3.03
CA ARG A 58 13.40 -7.16 2.85
C ARG A 58 13.75 -6.62 1.46
N GLN A 59 12.76 -6.26 0.67
CA GLN A 59 12.93 -5.68 -0.66
C GLN A 59 12.44 -4.24 -0.66
N ARG A 60 12.99 -3.44 -1.58
CA ARG A 60 12.62 -2.06 -1.85
C ARG A 60 12.19 -1.90 -3.31
N PRO A 61 11.29 -0.96 -3.62
CA PRO A 61 10.97 -0.63 -5.00
C PRO A 61 12.14 0.12 -5.65
N VAL A 62 12.49 -0.24 -6.88
CA VAL A 62 13.48 0.47 -7.70
C VAL A 62 12.91 0.79 -9.06
N ASN A 63 13.09 2.03 -9.52
CA ASN A 63 12.75 2.40 -10.88
C ASN A 63 13.98 2.17 -11.78
N ALA A 64 13.85 1.30 -12.77
CA ALA A 64 14.86 1.04 -13.79
C ALA A 64 14.22 1.20 -15.17
N ALA A 65 14.75 2.13 -15.97
CA ALA A 65 14.28 2.40 -17.33
C ALA A 65 12.75 2.64 -17.43
N GLY A 66 12.16 3.32 -16.44
CA GLY A 66 10.73 3.67 -16.44
C GLY A 66 9.80 2.58 -15.91
N SER A 67 10.34 1.43 -15.52
CA SER A 67 9.59 0.34 -14.88
C SER A 67 10.06 0.12 -13.44
N TYR A 68 9.10 -0.26 -12.58
CA TYR A 68 9.36 -0.51 -11.17
C TYR A 68 9.53 -2.00 -10.90
N HIS A 69 10.52 -2.32 -10.09
CA HIS A 69 10.87 -3.68 -9.70
C HIS A 69 11.10 -3.76 -8.19
N TRP A 70 10.78 -4.91 -7.61
CA TRP A 70 11.24 -5.27 -6.28
C TRP A 70 12.70 -5.69 -6.35
N GLN A 71 13.54 -5.07 -5.53
CA GLN A 71 14.94 -5.43 -5.37
C GLN A 71 15.24 -5.69 -3.90
N ARG A 72 15.97 -6.77 -3.61
CA ARG A 72 16.44 -7.04 -2.24
C ARG A 72 17.39 -5.94 -1.78
N ASP A 73 17.21 -5.49 -0.55
CA ASP A 73 18.18 -4.64 0.12
C ASP A 73 19.33 -5.52 0.66
N GLU A 74 20.54 -5.31 0.16
CA GLU A 74 21.74 -6.05 0.57
C GLU A 74 22.26 -5.58 1.92
N ASP A 75 22.05 -4.30 2.23
CA ASP A 75 22.50 -3.65 3.46
C ASP A 75 21.36 -3.60 4.51
N PHE A 76 20.37 -4.49 4.37
CA PHE A 76 19.20 -4.52 5.23
C PHE A 76 19.58 -4.61 6.71
N ASN A 77 19.26 -3.55 7.46
CA ASN A 77 19.50 -3.48 8.90
C ASN A 77 18.19 -3.21 9.65
N LEU A 78 17.76 -4.18 10.46
CA LEU A 78 16.53 -4.06 11.26
C LEU A 78 16.55 -2.84 12.20
N ALA A 79 17.72 -2.40 12.67
CA ALA A 79 17.84 -1.22 13.53
C ALA A 79 17.45 0.09 12.82
N HIS A 80 17.56 0.17 11.48
CA HIS A 80 17.09 1.33 10.71
C HIS A 80 15.56 1.40 10.63
N HIS A 81 14.92 0.24 10.75
CA HIS A 81 13.47 0.13 10.64
C HIS A 81 12.76 0.08 11.99
N VAL A 82 13.43 -0.28 13.08
CA VAL A 82 12.83 -0.34 14.43
C VAL A 82 13.49 0.70 15.32
N VAL A 83 12.84 1.86 15.41
CA VAL A 83 13.37 3.08 16.02
C VAL A 83 12.70 3.33 17.38
N ARG A 84 13.43 3.93 18.33
CA ARG A 84 12.91 4.34 19.63
C ARG A 84 12.60 5.83 19.63
N ILE A 85 11.45 6.20 20.18
CA ILE A 85 11.08 7.59 20.49
C ILE A 85 10.60 7.62 21.94
N GLU A 86 10.98 8.63 22.70
CA GLU A 86 10.49 8.83 24.07
C GLU A 86 9.67 10.12 24.11
N LEU A 87 8.40 10.02 24.50
CA LEU A 87 7.64 11.22 24.82
C LEU A 87 8.05 11.76 26.20
N ALA A 88 7.73 13.03 26.44
CA ALA A 88 7.85 13.63 27.77
C ALA A 88 7.06 12.80 28.80
N ARG A 89 7.55 12.79 30.06
CA ARG A 89 6.83 12.10 31.13
C ARG A 89 5.45 12.73 31.32
N GLY A 90 4.42 11.89 31.38
CA GLY A 90 3.02 12.33 31.50
C GLY A 90 2.34 12.61 30.16
N ALA A 91 3.00 12.33 29.02
CA ALA A 91 2.40 12.47 27.71
C ALA A 91 1.16 11.58 27.51
N GLY A 92 0.16 12.16 26.86
CA GLY A 92 -1.12 11.56 26.55
C GLY A 92 -1.41 11.55 25.05
N ASP A 93 -2.69 11.69 24.73
CA ASP A 93 -3.17 11.58 23.35
C ASP A 93 -2.65 12.70 22.46
N ALA A 94 -2.64 13.94 22.96
CA ALA A 94 -2.23 15.11 22.19
C ALA A 94 -0.77 15.04 21.73
N GLU A 95 0.14 14.59 22.60
CA GLU A 95 1.55 14.42 22.26
C GLU A 95 1.74 13.30 21.23
N LEU A 96 0.98 12.20 21.36
CA LEU A 96 1.03 11.12 20.38
C LEU A 96 0.44 11.55 19.03
N GLU A 97 -0.65 12.33 19.01
CA GLU A 97 -1.22 12.91 17.78
C GLU A 97 -0.22 13.82 17.08
N ALA A 98 0.47 14.67 17.84
CA ALA A 98 1.50 15.56 17.30
C ALA A 98 2.65 14.77 16.68
N LEU A 99 3.16 13.75 17.39
CA LEU A 99 4.20 12.85 16.88
C LEU A 99 3.74 12.12 15.61
N VAL A 100 2.54 11.55 15.63
CA VAL A 100 2.01 10.83 14.47
C VAL A 100 1.81 11.78 13.29
N SER A 101 1.34 13.01 13.52
CA SER A 101 1.19 14.07 12.51
C SER A 101 2.51 14.41 11.83
N GLU A 102 3.60 14.50 12.57
CA GLU A 102 4.95 14.71 12.02
C GLU A 102 5.39 13.51 11.18
N LEU A 103 5.21 12.30 11.71
CA LEU A 103 5.63 11.06 11.06
C LEU A 103 4.88 10.79 9.75
N VAL A 104 3.58 11.08 9.66
CA VAL A 104 2.80 10.90 8.41
C VAL A 104 3.21 11.90 7.31
N GLY A 105 3.79 13.04 7.69
CA GLY A 105 4.30 14.08 6.78
C GLY A 105 5.76 13.90 6.36
N THR A 106 6.46 12.93 6.95
CA THR A 106 7.87 12.66 6.67
C THR A 106 8.00 11.55 5.63
N ALA A 107 8.86 11.70 4.61
CA ALA A 107 9.10 10.63 3.63
C ALA A 107 9.87 9.45 4.25
N LEU A 108 9.72 8.26 3.67
CA LEU A 108 10.57 7.10 3.99
C LEU A 108 11.80 7.12 3.07
N ASP A 109 12.92 6.58 3.55
CA ASP A 109 14.16 6.54 2.77
C ASP A 109 14.04 5.54 1.59
N PRO A 110 14.13 5.99 0.32
CA PRO A 110 13.99 5.13 -0.86
C PRO A 110 15.16 4.16 -1.08
N LEU A 111 16.26 4.31 -0.34
CA LEU A 111 17.39 3.37 -0.40
C LEU A 111 17.13 2.07 0.36
N HIS A 112 16.09 2.04 1.20
CA HIS A 112 15.75 0.88 2.05
C HIS A 112 14.29 0.46 1.84
N PRO A 113 13.87 -0.72 2.35
CA PRO A 113 12.46 -1.11 2.35
C PRO A 113 11.59 -0.03 3.00
N LEU A 114 10.50 0.37 2.34
CA LEU A 114 9.71 1.54 2.75
C LEU A 114 8.73 1.20 3.89
N TRP A 115 9.27 0.87 5.06
CA TRP A 115 8.49 0.70 6.29
C TRP A 115 9.36 0.95 7.53
N GLN A 116 8.72 1.36 8.63
CA GLN A 116 9.36 1.56 9.93
C GLN A 116 8.38 1.29 11.08
N PHE A 117 8.87 0.67 12.14
CA PHE A 117 8.22 0.62 13.45
C PHE A 117 8.89 1.62 14.39
N HIS A 118 8.09 2.46 15.04
CA HIS A 118 8.53 3.38 16.07
C HIS A 118 7.97 2.92 17.41
N LEU A 119 8.85 2.54 18.34
CA LEU A 119 8.49 2.25 19.72
C LEU A 119 8.51 3.55 20.52
N VAL A 120 7.33 4.00 20.91
CA VAL A 120 7.10 5.22 21.66
C VAL A 120 6.98 4.90 23.15
N GLY A 121 7.91 5.39 23.95
CA GLY A 121 7.87 5.30 25.42
C GLY A 121 7.08 6.42 26.08
N ASN A 122 6.68 6.21 27.33
CA ASN A 122 6.00 7.16 28.22
C ASN A 122 4.60 7.61 27.79
N TYR A 123 3.99 6.95 26.81
CA TYR A 123 2.60 7.21 26.43
C TYR A 123 1.66 6.56 27.47
N LYS A 124 0.93 7.39 28.22
CA LYS A 124 -0.05 6.95 29.24
C LYS A 124 0.47 5.89 30.23
N GLY A 125 1.74 5.98 30.61
CA GLY A 125 2.39 5.04 31.53
C GLY A 125 2.88 3.72 30.90
N GLY A 126 2.52 3.44 29.66
CA GLY A 126 2.91 2.25 28.90
C GLY A 126 3.79 2.58 27.69
N SER A 127 3.40 2.07 26.53
CA SER A 127 4.08 2.32 25.25
C SER A 127 3.08 2.41 24.10
N ALA A 128 3.48 3.05 23.01
CA ALA A 128 2.78 2.92 21.73
C ALA A 128 3.74 2.38 20.67
N VAL A 129 3.21 1.65 19.70
CA VAL A 129 3.96 1.21 18.51
C VAL A 129 3.30 1.83 17.29
N ILE A 130 4.06 2.62 16.54
CA ILE A 130 3.61 3.23 15.29
C ILE A 130 4.26 2.48 14.14
N LEU A 131 3.47 1.87 13.27
CA LEU A 131 3.93 1.34 11.98
C LEU A 131 3.68 2.39 10.91
N ARG A 132 4.71 2.72 10.15
CA ARG A 132 4.65 3.50 8.91
C ARG A 132 5.06 2.58 7.77
N ILE A 133 4.28 2.50 6.70
CA ILE A 133 4.59 1.65 5.54
C ILE A 133 4.05 2.25 4.25
N HIS A 134 4.82 2.15 3.17
CA HIS A 134 4.37 2.62 1.87
C HIS A 134 3.28 1.70 1.29
N HIS A 135 2.28 2.30 0.65
CA HIS A 135 1.07 1.62 0.14
C HIS A 135 1.37 0.55 -0.93
N CYS A 136 2.57 0.57 -1.53
CA CYS A 136 3.03 -0.45 -2.47
C CYS A 136 3.31 -1.83 -1.83
N TYR A 137 3.36 -1.94 -0.49
CA TYR A 137 3.56 -3.22 0.19
C TYR A 137 2.26 -3.91 0.60
N ALA A 138 1.24 -3.12 0.94
CA ALA A 138 -0.03 -3.61 1.44
C ALA A 138 -1.09 -2.53 1.31
N ASP A 139 -2.31 -2.95 1.00
CA ASP A 139 -3.51 -2.13 1.16
C ASP A 139 -3.95 -2.12 2.65
N GLY A 140 -4.63 -1.07 3.10
CA GLY A 140 -4.92 -0.79 4.51
C GLY A 140 -5.56 -1.97 5.26
N ILE A 141 -6.48 -2.71 4.64
CA ILE A 141 -7.13 -3.88 5.24
C ILE A 141 -6.12 -5.02 5.46
N ALA A 142 -5.29 -5.32 4.46
CA ALA A 142 -4.27 -6.36 4.56
C ALA A 142 -3.22 -6.00 5.62
N LEU A 143 -2.89 -4.70 5.75
CA LEU A 143 -1.96 -4.21 6.75
C LEU A 143 -2.49 -4.38 8.18
N ILE A 144 -3.78 -4.09 8.42
CA ILE A 144 -4.40 -4.30 9.73
C ILE A 144 -4.33 -5.77 10.15
N GLN A 145 -4.58 -6.70 9.22
CA GLN A 145 -4.47 -8.13 9.51
C GLN A 145 -3.04 -8.54 9.89
N VAL A 146 -2.03 -7.99 9.19
CA VAL A 146 -0.62 -8.22 9.53
C VAL A 146 -0.30 -7.65 10.92
N LEU A 147 -0.72 -6.42 11.21
CA LEU A 147 -0.50 -5.78 12.52
C LEU A 147 -1.17 -6.56 13.66
N LEU A 148 -2.40 -7.02 13.48
CA LEU A 148 -3.10 -7.84 14.47
C LEU A 148 -2.45 -9.23 14.62
N SER A 149 -1.89 -9.82 13.56
CA SER A 149 -1.12 -11.07 13.67
C SER A 149 0.18 -10.92 14.48
N MET A 150 0.68 -9.69 14.61
CA MET A 150 1.85 -9.39 15.45
C MET A 150 1.51 -9.31 16.94
N THR A 151 0.25 -9.14 17.30
CA THR A 151 -0.22 -9.20 18.69
C THR A 151 -0.67 -10.62 19.03
N ASP A 152 -0.63 -10.96 20.32
CA ASP A 152 -1.14 -12.24 20.79
C ASP A 152 -2.64 -12.06 21.06
N ALA A 153 -3.50 -12.67 20.22
CA ALA A 153 -4.95 -12.62 20.40
C ALA A 153 -5.44 -13.29 21.71
N ASP A 154 -4.57 -14.11 22.32
CA ASP A 154 -4.74 -14.71 23.63
C ASP A 154 -3.37 -14.92 24.27
N ARG A 155 -3.21 -14.62 25.56
CA ARG A 155 -1.99 -14.88 26.34
C ARG A 155 -1.57 -16.38 26.35
N LYS A 156 -2.44 -17.28 25.85
CA LYS A 156 -2.23 -18.73 25.70
C LYS A 156 -2.05 -19.20 24.24
N ALA A 157 -2.13 -18.33 23.23
CA ALA A 157 -2.01 -18.75 21.84
C ALA A 157 -0.56 -19.17 21.51
N ARG A 158 -0.33 -20.48 21.51
CA ARG A 158 0.91 -21.10 21.04
C ARG A 158 1.16 -20.75 19.58
N ARG A 159 2.46 -20.59 19.25
CA ARG A 159 3.07 -20.49 17.92
C ARG A 159 2.11 -20.81 16.76
N ALA A 160 1.69 -19.77 16.04
CA ALA A 160 1.01 -19.95 14.76
C ALA A 160 1.91 -20.78 13.84
N GLY A 161 1.40 -21.94 13.41
CA GLY A 161 2.07 -22.83 12.47
C GLY A 161 2.31 -22.17 11.10
N PRO A 162 3.00 -22.86 10.18
CA PRO A 162 3.25 -22.32 8.85
C PRO A 162 1.93 -22.02 8.12
N VAL A 163 1.75 -20.76 7.69
CA VAL A 163 0.69 -20.41 6.73
C VAL A 163 1.15 -20.93 5.36
N PRO A 164 0.31 -21.67 4.61
CA PRO A 164 0.68 -22.17 3.29
C PRO A 164 1.06 -21.01 2.36
N ALA A 165 2.11 -21.19 1.56
CA ALA A 165 2.45 -20.25 0.51
C ALA A 165 1.29 -20.17 -0.51
N PRO A 166 0.98 -18.98 -1.07
CA PRO A 166 0.05 -18.88 -2.17
C PRO A 166 0.56 -19.70 -3.37
N PRO A 167 -0.32 -20.37 -4.14
CA PRO A 167 0.08 -21.25 -5.22
C PRO A 167 0.89 -20.50 -6.27
N THR A 168 2.15 -20.91 -6.47
CA THR A 168 2.99 -20.42 -7.56
C THR A 168 2.63 -21.15 -8.85
N ASN A 169 1.53 -20.77 -9.49
CA ASN A 169 1.32 -21.08 -10.90
C ASN A 169 2.07 -20.06 -11.75
N ARG A 170 3.37 -20.27 -11.93
CA ARG A 170 4.11 -19.74 -13.07
C ARG A 170 4.89 -20.89 -13.68
N GLY A 171 4.40 -21.37 -14.81
CA GLY A 171 5.12 -22.30 -15.66
C GLY A 171 6.50 -21.74 -15.99
N GLU A 172 7.48 -22.64 -15.94
CA GLU A 172 8.84 -22.43 -16.39
C GLU A 172 8.78 -22.00 -17.86
N ALA A 173 9.27 -20.79 -18.15
CA ALA A 173 9.54 -20.33 -19.50
C ALA A 173 11.01 -19.93 -19.56
N GLU A 174 11.72 -20.58 -20.48
CA GLU A 174 13.17 -20.49 -20.70
C GLU A 174 13.67 -19.05 -20.82
N ASP A 175 14.84 -18.81 -20.22
CA ASP A 175 15.55 -17.54 -20.18
C ASP A 175 16.12 -17.17 -21.57
N ASP A 176 15.35 -16.45 -22.39
CA ASP A 176 15.87 -15.75 -23.57
C ASP A 176 16.01 -14.22 -23.29
N PRO A 177 17.24 -13.69 -23.19
CA PRO A 177 17.48 -12.28 -22.90
C PRO A 177 16.97 -11.33 -24.00
N LEU A 178 16.77 -11.80 -25.25
CA LEU A 178 16.14 -11.01 -26.31
C LEU A 178 14.62 -10.92 -26.14
N ALA A 179 13.99 -11.96 -25.59
CA ALA A 179 12.56 -11.98 -25.31
C ALA A 179 12.18 -11.00 -24.18
N GLN A 180 13.05 -10.80 -23.19
CA GLN A 180 12.81 -9.83 -22.10
C GLN A 180 12.89 -8.37 -22.57
N LEU A 181 13.76 -8.07 -23.55
CA LEU A 181 13.88 -6.74 -24.14
C LEU A 181 12.65 -6.40 -25.01
N LEU A 182 12.09 -7.39 -25.69
CA LEU A 182 10.92 -7.24 -26.54
C LEU A 182 9.59 -7.49 -25.81
N ALA A 183 9.59 -7.97 -24.57
CA ALA A 183 8.37 -8.28 -23.80
C ALA A 183 7.36 -7.13 -23.71
N PRO A 184 7.75 -5.85 -23.52
CA PRO A 184 6.80 -4.73 -23.51
C PRO A 184 6.17 -4.51 -24.89
N LEU A 185 6.96 -4.67 -25.96
CA LEU A 185 6.53 -4.54 -27.35
C LEU A 185 5.69 -5.75 -27.80
N ALA A 186 6.03 -6.95 -27.37
CA ALA A 186 5.28 -8.18 -27.63
C ALA A 186 3.93 -8.15 -26.91
N GLY A 187 3.86 -7.60 -25.69
CA GLY A 187 2.61 -7.34 -25.00
C GLY A 187 1.72 -6.36 -25.77
N MET A 188 2.29 -5.25 -26.26
CA MET A 188 1.58 -4.28 -27.10
C MET A 188 1.17 -4.86 -28.47
N LEU A 189 2.03 -5.63 -29.13
CA LEU A 189 1.74 -6.32 -30.39
C LEU A 189 0.67 -7.38 -30.21
N LYS A 190 0.66 -8.09 -29.08
CA LYS A 190 -0.38 -9.08 -28.76
C LYS A 190 -1.72 -8.40 -28.44
N VAL A 191 -1.71 -7.27 -27.73
CA VAL A 191 -2.92 -6.46 -27.51
C VAL A 191 -3.41 -5.87 -28.83
N ALA A 192 -2.52 -5.35 -29.68
CA ALA A 192 -2.85 -4.81 -30.98
C ALA A 192 -3.33 -5.90 -31.96
N SER A 193 -2.75 -7.10 -31.92
CA SER A 193 -3.16 -8.22 -32.76
C SER A 193 -4.49 -8.80 -32.30
N THR A 194 -4.74 -8.86 -30.99
CA THR A 194 -6.02 -9.35 -30.44
C THR A 194 -7.12 -8.32 -30.65
N ALA A 195 -6.83 -7.03 -30.47
CA ALA A 195 -7.76 -5.94 -30.81
C ALA A 195 -8.03 -5.90 -32.32
N GLY A 196 -6.99 -6.06 -33.14
CA GLY A 196 -7.07 -6.10 -34.60
C GLY A 196 -7.84 -7.32 -35.12
N SER A 197 -7.59 -8.52 -34.60
CA SER A 197 -8.33 -9.73 -34.97
C SER A 197 -9.79 -9.63 -34.54
N THR A 198 -10.06 -9.08 -33.35
CA THR A 198 -11.43 -8.86 -32.87
C THR A 198 -12.15 -7.79 -33.72
N LEU A 199 -11.44 -6.75 -34.18
CA LEU A 199 -11.99 -5.73 -35.09
C LEU A 199 -12.25 -6.28 -36.49
N ILE A 200 -11.37 -7.16 -36.99
CA ILE A 200 -11.54 -7.83 -38.29
C ILE A 200 -12.67 -8.86 -38.20
N GLU A 201 -12.73 -9.68 -37.15
CA GLU A 201 -13.82 -10.64 -36.91
C GLU A 201 -15.16 -9.91 -36.77
N LYS A 202 -15.25 -8.92 -35.88
CA LYS A 202 -16.46 -8.10 -35.75
C LYS A 202 -16.78 -7.33 -37.02
N GLY A 203 -15.79 -6.89 -37.80
CA GLY A 203 -15.98 -6.25 -39.10
C GLY A 203 -16.52 -7.20 -40.17
N THR A 204 -16.06 -8.47 -40.19
CA THR A 204 -16.59 -9.51 -41.07
C THR A 204 -17.97 -10.01 -40.66
N GLU A 205 -18.29 -10.02 -39.36
CA GLU A 205 -19.64 -10.28 -38.85
C GLU A 205 -20.60 -9.13 -39.17
N LEU A 206 -20.14 -7.87 -39.12
CA LEU A 206 -20.89 -6.69 -39.53
C LEU A 206 -21.28 -6.72 -41.00
N TRP A 207 -20.37 -7.22 -41.85
CA TRP A 207 -20.57 -7.37 -43.29
C TRP A 207 -21.56 -8.48 -43.64
N ARG A 208 -21.63 -9.54 -42.81
CA ARG A 208 -22.55 -10.66 -43.00
C ARG A 208 -23.94 -10.42 -42.37
N ASP A 209 -24.01 -9.61 -41.32
CA ASP A 209 -25.26 -9.25 -40.64
C ASP A 209 -25.26 -7.77 -40.26
N PRO A 210 -25.76 -6.89 -41.16
CA PRO A 210 -25.80 -5.45 -40.94
C PRO A 210 -26.59 -5.02 -39.71
N SER A 211 -27.50 -5.87 -39.20
CA SER A 211 -28.31 -5.56 -38.01
C SER A 211 -27.50 -5.51 -36.72
N LYS A 212 -26.35 -6.21 -36.67
CA LYS A 212 -25.42 -6.18 -35.53
C LYS A 212 -24.62 -4.87 -35.43
N ALA A 213 -24.58 -4.07 -36.50
CA ALA A 213 -23.95 -2.75 -36.48
C ALA A 213 -24.64 -1.78 -35.54
N ILE A 214 -25.97 -1.88 -35.43
CA ILE A 214 -26.78 -1.06 -34.53
C ILE A 214 -26.37 -1.36 -33.08
N VAL A 215 -26.22 -2.63 -32.71
CA VAL A 215 -25.80 -3.05 -31.36
C VAL A 215 -24.37 -2.60 -31.02
N LEU A 216 -23.45 -2.65 -31.99
CA LEU A 216 -22.07 -2.18 -31.80
C LEU A 216 -21.99 -0.65 -31.64
N VAL A 217 -22.81 0.08 -32.39
CA VAL A 217 -22.95 1.55 -32.28
C VAL A 217 -23.58 1.93 -30.94
N GLU A 218 -24.59 1.19 -30.46
CA GLU A 218 -25.17 1.41 -29.13
C GLU A 218 -24.15 1.15 -28.01
N GLN A 219 -23.40 0.04 -28.07
CA GLN A 219 -22.37 -0.28 -27.08
C GLN A 219 -21.19 0.71 -27.11
N GLY A 220 -20.72 1.08 -28.31
CA GLY A 220 -19.67 2.09 -28.49
C GLY A 220 -20.12 3.48 -28.07
N GLY A 221 -21.38 3.84 -28.34
CA GLY A 221 -22.01 5.08 -27.91
C GLY A 221 -22.14 5.18 -26.39
N ALA A 222 -22.47 4.08 -25.71
CA ALA A 222 -22.50 4.05 -24.25
C ALA A 222 -21.11 4.30 -23.63
N LEU A 223 -20.06 3.63 -24.13
CA LEU A 223 -18.69 3.85 -23.65
C LEU A 223 -18.21 5.28 -23.95
N ALA A 224 -18.43 5.78 -25.17
CA ALA A 224 -18.09 7.15 -25.54
C ALA A 224 -18.87 8.17 -24.71
N GLY A 225 -20.13 7.88 -24.40
CA GLY A 225 -20.98 8.67 -23.52
C GLY A 225 -20.45 8.73 -22.08
N GLU A 226 -19.96 7.62 -21.53
CA GLU A 226 -19.34 7.60 -20.19
C GLU A 226 -18.00 8.35 -20.17
N ILE A 227 -17.17 8.21 -21.21
CA ILE A 227 -15.94 9.01 -21.35
C ILE A 227 -16.29 10.50 -21.48
N ALA A 228 -17.27 10.84 -22.32
CA ALA A 228 -17.72 12.21 -22.49
C ALA A 228 -18.29 12.78 -21.20
N LYS A 229 -19.07 12.00 -20.43
CA LYS A 229 -19.52 12.38 -19.09
C LYS A 229 -18.34 12.63 -18.16
N LEU A 230 -17.35 11.75 -18.11
CA LEU A 230 -16.16 11.93 -17.27
C LEU A 230 -15.37 13.20 -17.65
N VAL A 231 -15.29 13.52 -18.94
CA VAL A 231 -14.61 14.73 -19.44
C VAL A 231 -15.44 16.01 -19.20
N LEU A 232 -16.77 15.90 -19.34
CA LEU A 232 -17.71 17.02 -19.17
C LEU A 232 -18.21 17.19 -17.73
N MET A 233 -17.84 16.28 -16.82
CA MET A 233 -18.13 16.40 -15.41
C MET A 233 -17.48 17.67 -14.91
N SER A 234 -18.32 18.59 -14.41
CA SER A 234 -17.86 19.82 -13.79
C SER A 234 -16.87 19.50 -12.70
N GLU A 235 -15.85 20.35 -12.55
CA GLU A 235 -14.96 20.25 -11.41
C GLU A 235 -15.78 20.17 -10.12
N ASP A 236 -15.36 19.23 -9.32
CA ASP A 236 -16.04 18.77 -8.14
C ASP A 236 -16.30 19.98 -7.21
N SER A 237 -17.49 20.14 -6.61
CA SER A 237 -17.91 21.35 -5.83
C SER A 237 -16.83 21.95 -4.93
N ALA A 238 -16.59 23.25 -4.98
CA ALA A 238 -15.61 23.93 -4.11
C ALA A 238 -15.96 23.71 -2.63
N THR A 239 -15.11 22.98 -1.90
CA THR A 239 -15.23 22.77 -0.46
C THR A 239 -13.95 23.21 0.23
N ARG A 240 -14.00 23.37 1.56
CA ARG A 240 -12.79 23.58 2.39
C ARG A 240 -11.78 22.43 2.32
N PHE A 241 -12.16 21.32 1.70
CA PHE A 241 -11.32 20.14 1.48
C PHE A 241 -10.72 20.10 0.06
N LYS A 242 -10.92 21.15 -0.75
CA LYS A 242 -10.36 21.27 -2.10
C LYS A 242 -9.39 22.43 -2.19
N GLY A 243 -8.31 22.21 -2.91
CA GLY A 243 -7.19 23.14 -3.05
C GLY A 243 -5.90 22.39 -3.31
N GLN A 244 -4.78 23.09 -3.37
CA GLN A 244 -3.46 22.44 -3.43
C GLN A 244 -3.11 21.87 -2.05
N PRO A 245 -2.87 20.55 -1.91
CA PRO A 245 -2.48 19.97 -0.63
C PRO A 245 -1.14 20.52 -0.14
N GLY A 246 -1.11 20.99 1.10
CA GLY A 246 0.15 21.29 1.78
C GLY A 246 0.92 20.02 2.17
N VAL A 247 2.20 20.19 2.54
CA VAL A 247 3.05 19.08 3.04
C VAL A 247 2.75 18.72 4.50
N ALA A 248 2.17 19.66 5.26
CA ALA A 248 1.83 19.45 6.65
C ALA A 248 0.55 18.59 6.76
N LYS A 249 0.68 17.47 7.45
CA LYS A 249 -0.44 16.59 7.76
C LYS A 249 -0.79 16.69 9.24
N ARG A 250 -2.08 16.58 9.56
CA ARG A 250 -2.57 16.58 10.93
C ARG A 250 -3.45 15.35 11.17
N VAL A 251 -3.25 14.74 12.32
CA VAL A 251 -4.02 13.60 12.78
C VAL A 251 -4.75 14.00 14.06
N ALA A 252 -5.96 13.50 14.21
CA ALA A 252 -6.77 13.65 15.40
C ALA A 252 -7.50 12.33 15.64
N TRP A 253 -7.55 11.89 16.89
CA TRP A 253 -8.27 10.70 17.29
C TRP A 253 -9.78 10.94 17.15
N ALA A 254 -10.47 9.95 16.61
CA ALA A 254 -11.92 9.94 16.66
C ALA A 254 -12.37 9.16 17.91
N ASP A 255 -13.60 9.39 18.35
CA ASP A 255 -14.21 8.51 19.33
C ASP A 255 -14.46 7.14 18.70
N PRO A 256 -14.36 6.04 19.48
CA PRO A 256 -14.72 4.73 18.98
C PRO A 256 -16.16 4.71 18.47
N ILE A 257 -16.36 4.19 17.26
CA ILE A 257 -17.71 4.03 16.70
C ILE A 257 -18.36 2.83 17.37
N CYS A 258 -19.08 3.06 18.47
CA CYS A 258 -19.88 2.04 19.13
C CYS A 258 -21.05 1.63 18.24
N SER A 259 -21.02 0.43 17.67
CA SER A 259 -22.22 -0.15 17.06
C SER A 259 -23.21 -0.56 18.16
N ARG A 260 -24.48 -0.16 18.04
CA ARG A 260 -25.54 -0.51 19.02
C ARG A 260 -25.76 -2.02 19.22
N ARG A 261 -25.15 -2.88 18.39
CA ARG A 261 -25.33 -4.35 18.42
C ARG A 261 -24.28 -5.11 19.24
N SER A 262 -23.17 -4.51 19.65
CA SER A 262 -22.19 -5.18 20.52
C SER A 262 -21.31 -4.20 21.28
N PRO A 263 -21.72 -3.77 22.49
CA PRO A 263 -20.94 -2.87 23.34
C PRO A 263 -19.59 -3.44 23.81
N ALA A 264 -19.43 -4.76 23.82
CA ALA A 264 -18.27 -5.46 24.38
C ALA A 264 -17.05 -5.55 23.44
N HIS A 265 -17.21 -5.25 22.14
CA HIS A 265 -16.14 -5.30 21.15
C HIS A 265 -15.89 -3.91 20.55
N CYS A 266 -15.50 -2.97 21.41
CA CYS A 266 -15.02 -1.66 20.98
C CYS A 266 -13.54 -1.78 20.60
N ALA A 267 -13.25 -2.39 19.46
CA ALA A 267 -11.89 -2.58 18.97
C ALA A 267 -11.30 -1.21 18.57
N ARG A 268 -10.35 -0.71 19.36
CA ARG A 268 -9.52 0.46 19.01
C ARG A 268 -8.53 0.07 17.91
N THR A 269 -9.03 -0.13 16.69
CA THR A 269 -8.18 -0.32 15.52
C THR A 269 -8.22 0.96 14.72
N TRP A 270 -7.14 1.73 14.76
CA TRP A 270 -7.05 3.02 14.09
C TRP A 270 -6.21 2.88 12.83
N CYS A 271 -6.87 2.82 11.68
CA CYS A 271 -6.24 3.02 10.39
C CYS A 271 -6.51 4.47 10.00
N PHE A 272 -5.48 5.31 10.03
CA PHE A 272 -5.61 6.72 9.68
C PHE A 272 -5.19 6.97 8.25
N GLU A 273 -6.09 7.57 7.48
CA GLU A 273 -5.74 8.36 6.31
C GLU A 273 -5.39 9.77 6.82
N ALA A 274 -4.13 10.17 6.65
CA ALA A 274 -3.63 11.44 7.15
C ALA A 274 -4.17 12.61 6.31
N ARG A 275 -4.83 13.56 6.96
CA ARG A 275 -5.46 14.71 6.30
C ARG A 275 -4.42 15.81 6.02
N THR A 276 -4.35 16.23 4.76
CA THR A 276 -3.71 17.49 4.33
C THR A 276 -4.76 18.59 4.33
N TRP A 277 -4.42 19.75 4.90
CA TRP A 277 -5.26 20.95 4.80
C TRP A 277 -4.75 21.79 3.64
N ALA A 278 -5.66 22.28 2.79
CA ALA A 278 -5.34 23.38 1.89
C ALA A 278 -5.23 24.66 2.75
N THR A 279 -4.14 25.41 2.61
CA THR A 279 -3.99 26.76 3.16
C THR A 279 -4.80 27.77 2.38
#